data_AF-A0A8S3QZR6-F1
#
_entry.id   AF-A0A8S3QZR6-F1
#
_cell.length_a   1.000
_cell.length_b   1.000
_cell.length_c   1.000
_cell.angle_alpha   90.00
_cell.angle_beta   90.00
_cell.angle_gamma   90.00
#
_symmetry.space_group_name_H-M   'P 1'
#
loop_
_entity.id
_entity.type
_entity.pdbx_description
1 polymer ?
#
loop_
_entity_poly.entity_id
_entity_poly.type
_entity_poly.pdbx_seq_one_letter_code
_entity_poly.pdbx_strand_id
1 'polypeptide(L)'
;MAREGFLNFKPINKPSWRERDIRYTCVPTVNKMMKDIVKYHAMWERKKEKSGKNSFAEEKREMVLEFLFRVQQGECIGLDDQGTFEEVYNTEMKPFEKRGCKRDRSESMKDSSDKKIRKESLSKELVNEQASIEQVNEQDSTEQVNEQESLPNSLEAEDYILENSTDKDNSEDNKKKETINLLRGYWHLKNELKKFKDEEQSDFFGEIEVETCIQKCHEILMHDLIDDKTNKTAPGKFSVLPRSTSFAGQEFHYPSYATEEIAYKAVDTLVLEYNKMVVAISKIENKREKLECFFKCASVLLFGFLTLHPFSDGNGRLARLLCSNCLKLFCPFPTAIYNVFSPSNRDDYLTALVNTRHGLEISSDQIKYVDDATKEAELILEQNPKELCSLIIESNWFTWRQFLHKIGMDIKLLNLK
;
A
#
# COMPACT_ATOMS: atom_id res chain seq x y z
N MET A 1 -1.29 10.77 -21.25
CA MET A 1 -1.28 11.66 -20.07
C MET A 1 -1.94 10.89 -18.93
N ALA A 2 -1.50 11.06 -17.68
CA ALA A 2 -2.30 10.57 -16.55
C ALA A 2 -3.67 11.28 -16.57
N ARG A 3 -4.76 10.64 -16.10
CA ARG A 3 -6.01 11.38 -15.87
C ARG A 3 -5.72 12.40 -14.74
N GLU A 4 -5.64 13.69 -15.07
CA GLU A 4 -5.34 14.76 -14.08
C GLU A 4 -6.36 14.82 -12.93
N GLY A 5 -7.51 14.14 -13.07
CA GLY A 5 -8.55 14.00 -12.06
C GLY A 5 -8.14 13.28 -10.77
N PHE A 6 -7.31 12.23 -10.80
CA PHE A 6 -7.05 11.39 -9.60
C PHE A 6 -6.33 12.14 -8.46
N LEU A 7 -5.64 13.24 -8.76
CA LEU A 7 -4.99 14.10 -7.76
C LEU A 7 -5.78 15.41 -7.51
N ASN A 8 -6.94 15.59 -8.14
CA ASN A 8 -7.79 16.78 -8.07
C ASN A 8 -8.75 16.76 -6.87
N PHE A 9 -8.22 16.42 -5.69
CA PHE A 9 -8.89 16.63 -4.41
C PHE A 9 -8.04 17.48 -3.47
N LYS A 10 -8.62 17.87 -2.33
CA LYS A 10 -7.91 18.57 -1.25
C LYS A 10 -8.04 17.77 0.05
N PRO A 11 -6.95 17.60 0.82
CA PRO A 11 -7.03 17.04 2.16
C PRO A 11 -8.02 17.85 3.02
N ILE A 12 -8.82 17.16 3.83
CA ILE A 12 -9.75 17.81 4.76
C ILE A 12 -8.96 18.50 5.87
N ASN A 13 -9.10 19.83 5.97
CA ASN A 13 -8.24 20.67 6.80
C ASN A 13 -8.44 20.47 8.33
N LYS A 14 -9.62 19.97 8.71
CA LYS A 14 -10.03 19.54 10.05
C LYS A 14 -10.82 18.23 9.88
N PRO A 15 -10.17 17.06 9.91
CA PRO A 15 -10.85 15.80 9.67
C PRO A 15 -11.81 15.41 10.81
N SER A 16 -12.85 14.66 10.47
CA SER A 16 -14.01 14.38 11.33
C SER A 16 -13.65 13.71 12.67
N TRP A 17 -12.67 12.81 12.66
CA TRP A 17 -12.18 12.14 13.87
C TRP A 17 -11.60 13.09 14.92
N ARG A 18 -11.13 14.28 14.52
CA ARG A 18 -10.59 15.28 15.47
C ARG A 18 -11.65 16.03 16.26
N GLU A 19 -12.90 16.05 15.79
CA GLU A 19 -13.97 16.84 16.42
C GLU A 19 -14.51 16.19 17.70
N ARG A 20 -14.25 14.89 17.88
CA ARG A 20 -14.83 14.05 18.95
C ARG A 20 -13.94 13.90 20.18
N ASP A 21 -12.68 14.33 20.14
CA ASP A 21 -11.69 13.95 21.16
C ASP A 21 -10.71 15.09 21.54
N ILE A 22 -10.58 15.31 22.85
CA ILE A 22 -9.73 16.34 23.46
C ILE A 22 -8.23 16.19 23.11
N ARG A 23 -7.77 14.97 22.77
CA ARG A 23 -6.40 14.68 22.30
C ARG A 23 -6.00 15.54 21.09
N TYR A 24 -6.97 16.05 20.31
CA TYR A 24 -6.71 16.86 19.12
C TYR A 24 -6.70 18.37 19.35
N THR A 25 -7.00 18.86 20.56
CA THR A 25 -7.11 20.30 20.84
C THR A 25 -5.85 21.12 20.52
N CYS A 26 -4.67 20.50 20.61
CA CYS A 26 -3.39 21.11 20.29
C CYS A 26 -2.84 20.76 18.88
N VAL A 27 -3.59 19.98 18.09
CA VAL A 27 -3.14 19.47 16.79
C VAL A 27 -3.41 20.51 15.69
N PRO A 28 -2.39 21.01 14.96
CA PRO A 28 -2.57 22.04 13.96
C PRO A 28 -3.41 21.55 12.76
N THR A 29 -4.03 22.50 12.05
CA THR A 29 -4.75 22.21 10.80
C THR A 29 -3.84 21.57 9.75
N VAL A 30 -4.40 20.74 8.86
CA VAL A 30 -3.61 20.04 7.83
C VAL A 30 -2.87 21.02 6.91
N ASN A 31 -3.45 22.18 6.59
CA ASN A 31 -2.75 23.25 5.86
C ASN A 31 -1.54 23.83 6.61
N LYS A 32 -1.58 23.90 7.95
CA LYS A 32 -0.44 24.32 8.78
C LYS A 32 0.60 23.20 8.85
N MET A 33 0.19 21.94 8.98
CA MET A 33 1.08 20.78 8.92
C MET A 33 1.87 20.73 7.60
N MET A 34 1.22 20.86 6.44
CA MET A 34 1.89 20.91 5.14
C MET A 34 2.91 22.05 5.03
N LYS A 35 2.56 23.26 5.50
CA LYS A 35 3.48 24.40 5.54
C LYS A 35 4.70 24.13 6.41
N ASP A 36 4.52 23.43 7.53
CA ASP A 36 5.61 23.10 8.44
C ASP A 36 6.48 21.93 7.89
N ILE A 37 5.90 20.92 7.23
CA ILE A 37 6.66 19.86 6.56
C ILE A 37 7.60 20.45 5.49
N VAL A 38 7.15 21.43 4.68
CA VAL A 38 8.02 22.14 3.72
C VAL A 38 9.20 22.84 4.44
N LYS A 39 8.97 23.43 5.62
CA LYS A 39 10.06 24.00 6.44
C LYS A 39 10.99 22.92 6.98
N TYR A 40 10.45 21.80 7.45
CA TYR A 40 11.21 20.67 7.98
C TYR A 40 12.13 20.05 6.91
N HIS A 41 11.66 19.92 5.66
CA HIS A 41 12.50 19.57 4.51
C HIS A 41 13.66 20.54 4.31
N ALA A 42 13.39 21.85 4.28
CA ALA A 42 14.43 22.87 4.10
C ALA A 42 15.44 22.91 5.26
N MET A 43 15.00 22.60 6.48
CA MET A 43 15.86 22.45 7.66
C MET A 43 16.76 21.21 7.55
N TRP A 44 16.18 20.08 7.16
CA TRP A 44 16.88 18.81 6.98
C TRP A 44 17.97 18.90 5.91
N GLU A 45 17.66 19.42 4.71
CA GLU A 45 18.64 19.51 3.62
C GLU A 45 19.83 20.41 4.01
N ARG A 46 19.59 21.57 4.65
CA ARG A 46 20.67 22.43 5.20
C ARG A 46 21.52 21.75 6.26
N LYS A 47 20.96 20.83 7.05
CA LYS A 47 21.69 20.09 8.10
C LYS A 47 22.49 18.93 7.50
N LYS A 48 21.90 18.21 6.55
CA LYS A 48 22.53 17.17 5.72
C LYS A 48 23.74 17.69 4.94
N GLU A 49 23.64 18.87 4.33
CA GLU A 49 24.75 19.54 3.64
C GLU A 49 25.93 19.83 4.58
N LYS A 50 25.66 20.28 5.81
CA LYS A 50 26.71 20.64 6.79
C LYS A 50 27.37 19.44 7.47
N SER A 51 26.62 18.38 7.75
CA SER A 51 27.10 17.25 8.55
C SER A 51 27.68 16.10 7.73
N GLY A 52 27.46 16.07 6.41
CA GLY A 52 27.96 15.00 5.53
C GLY A 52 27.04 13.77 5.46
N LYS A 53 27.25 12.91 4.43
CA LYS A 53 26.28 11.88 4.01
C LYS A 53 25.95 10.81 5.07
N ASN A 54 26.88 10.46 5.95
CA ASN A 54 26.74 9.33 6.88
C ASN A 54 26.28 9.73 8.29
N SER A 55 26.26 11.02 8.61
CA SER A 55 26.09 11.53 9.99
C SER A 55 24.67 11.46 10.54
N PHE A 56 23.77 10.78 9.84
CA PHE A 56 22.37 10.53 10.25
C PHE A 56 21.95 9.07 10.01
N ALA A 57 22.92 8.15 9.91
CA ALA A 57 22.64 6.74 9.61
C ALA A 57 21.94 6.03 10.77
N GLU A 58 22.28 6.40 12.01
CA GLU A 58 21.74 5.81 13.23
C GLU A 58 20.30 6.28 13.49
N GLU A 59 20.03 7.58 13.47
CA GLU A 59 18.69 8.13 13.67
C GLU A 59 17.74 7.67 12.56
N LYS A 60 18.22 7.55 11.31
CA LYS A 60 17.43 6.94 10.23
C LYS A 60 17.14 5.46 10.48
N ARG A 61 18.07 4.71 11.07
CA ARG A 61 17.85 3.31 11.46
C ARG A 61 16.80 3.23 12.56
N GLU A 62 16.88 4.06 13.60
CA GLU A 62 15.86 4.13 14.66
C GLU A 62 14.46 4.44 14.10
N MET A 63 14.34 5.44 13.21
CA MET A 63 13.06 5.74 12.56
C MET A 63 12.52 4.58 11.71
N VAL A 64 13.39 3.71 11.18
CA VAL A 64 12.97 2.48 10.48
C VAL A 64 12.48 1.41 11.46
N LEU A 65 13.16 1.21 12.58
CA LEU A 65 12.78 0.23 13.60
C LEU A 65 11.42 0.59 14.21
N GLU A 66 11.24 1.84 14.62
CA GLU A 66 9.96 2.34 15.13
C GLU A 66 8.84 2.16 14.09
N PHE A 67 9.08 2.54 12.82
CA PHE A 67 8.10 2.35 11.75
C PHE A 67 7.66 0.89 11.62
N LEU A 68 8.60 -0.06 11.63
CA LEU A 68 8.28 -1.48 11.42
C LEU A 68 7.60 -2.09 12.65
N PHE A 69 8.08 -1.79 13.86
CA PHE A 69 7.40 -2.17 15.10
C PHE A 69 5.95 -1.67 15.12
N ARG A 70 5.68 -0.44 14.64
CA ARG A 70 4.33 0.13 14.63
C ARG A 70 3.43 -0.39 13.51
N VAL A 71 3.99 -0.76 12.34
CA VAL A 71 3.24 -1.47 11.28
C VAL A 71 2.76 -2.84 11.74
N GLN A 72 3.54 -3.48 12.61
CA GLN A 72 3.25 -4.75 13.28
C GLN A 72 2.19 -4.59 14.38
N GLN A 73 2.41 -3.67 15.33
CA GLN A 73 1.41 -3.34 16.36
C GLN A 73 0.06 -2.87 15.78
N GLY A 74 0.07 -2.22 14.61
CA GLY A 74 -1.12 -1.76 13.91
C GLY A 74 -2.07 -2.87 13.39
N GLU A 75 -1.62 -4.13 13.33
CA GLU A 75 -2.44 -5.31 12.99
C GLU A 75 -2.62 -6.25 14.19
N CYS A 76 -2.07 -5.93 15.36
CA CYS A 76 -2.02 -6.84 16.53
C CYS A 76 -1.27 -8.16 16.28
N ILE A 77 -0.26 -8.14 15.40
CA ILE A 77 0.58 -9.29 15.01
C ILE A 77 2.00 -9.17 15.57
N GLY A 78 2.79 -10.24 15.46
CA GLY A 78 4.22 -10.24 15.77
C GLY A 78 4.56 -10.02 17.26
N LEU A 79 5.84 -9.71 17.51
CA LEU A 79 6.35 -9.33 18.83
C LEU A 79 5.74 -8.00 19.31
N ASP A 80 5.38 -7.96 20.59
CA ASP A 80 4.75 -6.84 21.30
C ASP A 80 5.73 -6.03 22.16
N ASP A 81 6.86 -6.62 22.57
CA ASP A 81 7.97 -5.89 23.18
C ASP A 81 8.93 -5.28 22.14
N GLN A 82 9.27 -4.00 22.34
CA GLN A 82 10.22 -3.28 21.50
C GLN A 82 11.66 -3.80 21.68
N GLY A 83 12.04 -4.23 22.89
CA GLY A 83 13.35 -4.80 23.17
C GLY A 83 13.58 -6.11 22.39
N THR A 84 12.63 -7.04 22.45
CA THR A 84 12.68 -8.30 21.68
C THR A 84 12.63 -8.05 20.17
N PHE A 85 11.84 -7.07 19.69
CA PHE A 85 11.85 -6.66 18.28
C PHE A 85 13.25 -6.17 17.84
N GLU A 86 13.89 -5.31 18.63
CA GLU A 86 15.24 -4.81 18.36
C GLU A 86 16.30 -5.91 18.45
N GLU A 87 16.15 -6.88 19.34
CA GLU A 87 17.01 -8.07 19.41
C GLU A 87 16.93 -8.88 18.12
N VAL A 88 15.71 -9.25 17.67
CA VAL A 88 15.48 -9.99 16.42
C VAL A 88 16.05 -9.23 15.21
N TYR A 89 15.89 -7.91 15.16
CA TYR A 89 16.54 -7.11 14.12
C TYR A 89 18.07 -7.22 14.16
N ASN A 90 18.68 -7.12 15.36
CA ASN A 90 20.12 -7.13 15.52
C ASN A 90 20.75 -8.50 15.21
N THR A 91 20.04 -9.60 15.49
CA THR A 91 20.49 -10.98 15.26
C THR A 91 20.24 -11.44 13.82
N GLU A 92 19.02 -11.27 13.30
CA GLU A 92 18.61 -11.83 11.99
C GLU A 92 18.92 -10.88 10.82
N MET A 93 18.66 -9.58 10.98
CA MET A 93 18.60 -8.63 9.85
C MET A 93 19.84 -7.77 9.67
N LYS A 94 20.49 -7.36 10.76
CA LYS A 94 21.76 -6.62 10.72
C LYS A 94 22.87 -7.38 9.96
N PRO A 95 22.98 -8.73 10.02
CA PRO A 95 23.91 -9.48 9.17
C PRO A 95 23.50 -9.51 7.69
N PHE A 96 22.19 -9.45 7.38
CA PHE A 96 21.67 -9.41 6.01
C PHE A 96 21.99 -8.06 5.34
N GLU A 97 21.74 -6.95 6.05
CA GLU A 97 22.11 -5.60 5.58
C GLU A 97 23.60 -5.48 5.24
N LYS A 98 24.48 -6.00 6.11
CA LYS A 98 25.94 -5.91 5.94
C LYS A 98 26.48 -6.69 4.75
N ARG A 99 25.85 -7.80 4.36
CA ARG A 99 26.28 -8.60 3.19
C ARG A 99 25.91 -7.93 1.87
N GLY A 100 24.89 -7.06 1.89
CA GLY A 100 24.12 -6.69 0.72
C GLY A 100 23.35 -7.90 0.15
N CYS A 101 22.38 -7.64 -0.73
CA CYS A 101 21.68 -8.70 -1.47
C CYS A 101 22.61 -9.28 -2.58
N LYS A 102 23.70 -9.93 -2.18
CA LYS A 102 24.68 -10.59 -3.06
C LYS A 102 24.48 -12.10 -3.06
N ARG A 103 23.37 -12.54 -3.68
CA ARG A 103 23.02 -13.88 -4.22
C ARG A 103 21.52 -13.83 -4.57
N ASP A 104 21.02 -14.36 -5.70
CA ASP A 104 21.64 -15.21 -6.72
C ASP A 104 21.43 -14.65 -8.14
N ARG A 105 22.50 -14.65 -8.96
CA ARG A 105 22.43 -14.23 -10.38
C ARG A 105 22.28 -15.39 -11.36
N SER A 106 22.25 -16.63 -10.88
CA SER A 106 22.30 -17.86 -11.69
C SER A 106 20.98 -18.23 -12.37
N GLU A 107 19.84 -17.71 -11.93
CA GLU A 107 18.52 -18.07 -12.50
C GLU A 107 17.95 -16.99 -13.44
N SER A 108 18.27 -15.71 -13.22
CA SER A 108 17.70 -14.58 -13.99
C SER A 108 18.14 -14.43 -15.45
N MET A 109 19.13 -15.20 -15.93
CA MET A 109 19.63 -15.04 -17.30
C MET A 109 18.78 -15.72 -18.39
N LYS A 110 17.81 -16.58 -18.03
CA LYS A 110 16.91 -17.21 -19.01
C LYS A 110 15.71 -16.36 -19.41
N ASP A 111 15.20 -15.49 -18.54
CA ASP A 111 14.03 -14.62 -18.84
C ASP A 111 14.33 -13.42 -19.75
N SER A 112 15.61 -13.08 -19.95
CA SER A 112 15.99 -11.85 -20.67
C SER A 112 15.69 -11.88 -22.18
N SER A 113 15.60 -13.07 -22.79
CA SER A 113 15.21 -13.23 -24.20
C SER A 113 13.72 -12.96 -24.40
N ASP A 114 12.88 -13.49 -23.52
CA ASP A 114 11.42 -13.48 -23.70
C ASP A 114 10.84 -12.10 -23.40
N LYS A 115 11.45 -11.36 -22.46
CA LYS A 115 11.12 -9.95 -22.19
C LYS A 115 11.36 -9.01 -23.38
N LYS A 116 12.26 -9.37 -24.32
CA LYS A 116 12.48 -8.59 -25.55
C LYS A 116 11.40 -8.87 -26.59
N ILE A 117 10.98 -10.13 -26.74
CA ILE A 117 9.95 -10.55 -27.70
C ILE A 117 8.59 -9.92 -27.35
N ARG A 118 8.21 -9.89 -26.06
CA ARG A 118 6.93 -9.30 -25.62
C ARG A 118 6.83 -7.78 -25.91
N LYS A 119 7.96 -7.04 -25.89
CA LYS A 119 8.02 -5.61 -26.23
C LYS A 119 7.90 -5.31 -27.74
N GLU A 120 8.30 -6.23 -28.60
CA GLU A 120 8.16 -6.10 -30.06
C GLU A 120 6.77 -6.50 -30.59
N SER A 121 5.97 -7.23 -29.80
CA SER A 121 4.57 -7.55 -30.12
C SER A 121 3.63 -6.39 -29.78
N LEU A 122 3.70 -5.85 -28.56
CA LEU A 122 2.86 -4.73 -28.09
C LEU A 122 3.03 -3.44 -28.92
N SER A 123 4.19 -3.24 -29.55
CA SER A 123 4.44 -2.10 -30.44
C SER A 123 3.89 -2.28 -31.87
N LYS A 124 3.46 -3.49 -32.25
CA LYS A 124 2.84 -3.79 -33.55
C LYS A 124 1.31 -3.81 -33.50
N GLU A 125 0.72 -4.21 -32.37
CA GLU A 125 -0.74 -4.21 -32.20
C GLU A 125 -1.32 -2.78 -32.18
N LEU A 126 -0.59 -1.81 -31.62
CA LEU A 126 -0.98 -0.38 -31.58
C LEU A 126 -0.96 0.35 -32.94
N VAL A 127 -0.67 -0.33 -34.05
CA VAL A 127 -0.59 0.27 -35.40
C VAL A 127 -1.69 -0.23 -36.34
N ASN A 128 -2.47 -1.26 -35.96
CA ASN A 128 -3.32 -1.99 -36.91
C ASN A 128 -4.84 -2.01 -36.61
N GLU A 129 -5.34 -1.17 -35.70
CA GLU A 129 -6.79 -0.87 -35.60
C GLU A 129 -7.18 0.30 -36.51
N GLN A 130 -7.14 0.09 -37.83
CA GLN A 130 -7.82 0.97 -38.78
C GLN A 130 -8.09 0.32 -40.16
N ALA A 131 -8.79 -0.83 -40.19
CA ALA A 131 -9.34 -1.36 -41.43
C ALA A 131 -10.60 -2.23 -41.25
N SER A 132 -11.70 -1.74 -41.83
CA SER A 132 -12.81 -2.50 -42.44
C SER A 132 -13.84 -3.25 -41.58
N ILE A 133 -15.09 -2.78 -41.74
CA ILE A 133 -16.36 -3.48 -41.48
C ILE A 133 -16.74 -4.26 -42.76
N GLU A 134 -17.26 -5.49 -42.67
CA GLU A 134 -18.52 -5.92 -43.35
C GLU A 134 -18.90 -7.42 -43.15
N GLN A 135 -20.16 -7.60 -42.71
CA GLN A 135 -21.15 -8.69 -42.91
C GLN A 135 -20.76 -10.11 -43.42
N VAL A 136 -21.25 -11.14 -42.72
CA VAL A 136 -22.00 -12.30 -43.29
C VAL A 136 -23.12 -12.74 -42.30
N ASN A 137 -24.19 -13.36 -42.82
CA ASN A 137 -25.50 -13.63 -42.22
C ASN A 137 -25.72 -15.08 -41.71
N GLU A 138 -26.79 -15.23 -40.90
CA GLU A 138 -27.77 -16.34 -40.82
C GLU A 138 -27.47 -17.76 -40.24
N GLN A 139 -28.35 -18.10 -39.27
CA GLN A 139 -29.05 -19.40 -39.02
C GLN A 139 -28.25 -20.57 -38.36
N ASP A 140 -28.84 -21.45 -37.53
CA ASP A 140 -30.26 -21.82 -37.34
C ASP A 140 -30.59 -22.38 -35.90
N SER A 141 -31.89 -22.51 -35.57
CA SER A 141 -32.63 -23.49 -34.70
C SER A 141 -31.93 -24.31 -33.58
N THR A 142 -32.52 -24.73 -32.43
CA THR A 142 -33.87 -24.65 -31.77
C THR A 142 -33.80 -25.30 -30.37
N GLU A 143 -34.65 -24.86 -29.41
CA GLU A 143 -35.44 -25.64 -28.39
C GLU A 143 -34.79 -26.76 -27.50
N GLN A 144 -35.23 -27.10 -26.27
CA GLN A 144 -36.32 -26.69 -25.35
C GLN A 144 -35.97 -27.17 -23.89
N VAL A 145 -36.44 -26.45 -22.86
CA VAL A 145 -37.30 -26.88 -21.71
C VAL A 145 -37.08 -28.29 -21.09
N ASN A 146 -37.07 -28.55 -19.77
CA ASN A 146 -37.52 -27.82 -18.56
C ASN A 146 -36.46 -27.97 -17.42
N GLU A 147 -36.68 -27.96 -16.08
CA GLU A 147 -37.85 -27.90 -15.19
C GLU A 147 -37.53 -27.08 -13.90
N GLN A 148 -38.20 -27.33 -12.77
CA GLN A 148 -38.00 -26.67 -11.46
C GLN A 148 -37.76 -27.71 -10.36
N GLU A 149 -37.01 -27.36 -9.30
CA GLU A 149 -37.29 -27.88 -7.96
C GLU A 149 -36.92 -26.86 -6.87
N SER A 150 -37.68 -26.86 -5.77
CA SER A 150 -37.75 -25.77 -4.79
C SER A 150 -37.08 -26.08 -3.45
N LEU A 151 -36.56 -25.03 -2.82
CA LEU A 151 -36.02 -24.92 -1.45
C LEU A 151 -36.58 -25.91 -0.39
N PRO A 152 -35.76 -26.19 0.63
CA PRO A 152 -36.19 -25.86 2.00
C PRO A 152 -35.33 -24.75 2.65
N ASN A 153 -35.99 -23.96 3.49
CA ASN A 153 -35.40 -22.91 4.31
C ASN A 153 -34.55 -23.46 5.47
N SER A 154 -33.82 -22.53 6.11
CA SER A 154 -33.13 -22.64 7.40
C SER A 154 -32.01 -23.69 7.50
N LEU A 155 -30.77 -23.19 7.57
CA LEU A 155 -29.89 -23.42 8.71
C LEU A 155 -29.06 -22.14 8.92
N GLU A 156 -28.54 -21.96 10.14
CA GLU A 156 -28.02 -20.68 10.62
C GLU A 156 -26.70 -20.30 9.94
N ALA A 157 -26.60 -19.03 9.49
CA ALA A 157 -25.33 -18.47 9.05
C ALA A 157 -24.51 -18.10 10.30
N GLU A 158 -23.60 -18.99 10.70
CA GLU A 158 -22.69 -18.74 11.82
C GLU A 158 -21.79 -17.53 11.54
N ASP A 159 -21.60 -16.69 12.57
CA ASP A 159 -20.91 -15.41 12.48
C ASP A 159 -19.45 -15.54 12.01
N TYR A 160 -19.03 -14.73 11.03
CA TYR A 160 -17.61 -14.48 10.74
C TYR A 160 -17.30 -12.98 10.64
N ILE A 161 -17.43 -12.30 11.77
CA ILE A 161 -17.06 -10.89 11.96
C ILE A 161 -15.59 -10.79 12.41
N LEU A 162 -14.84 -9.89 11.75
CA LEU A 162 -13.58 -9.24 12.18
C LEU A 162 -12.58 -10.06 13.02
N GLU A 163 -11.38 -10.28 12.46
CA GLU A 163 -10.05 -10.17 13.11
C GLU A 163 -9.92 -10.38 14.64
N ASN A 164 -10.63 -11.34 15.18
CA ASN A 164 -10.38 -11.96 16.48
C ASN A 164 -9.99 -13.40 16.17
N SER A 165 -8.69 -13.63 15.98
CA SER A 165 -8.12 -14.96 15.89
C SER A 165 -8.17 -15.65 17.26
N THR A 166 -9.38 -16.07 17.65
CA THR A 166 -9.59 -17.08 18.69
C THR A 166 -9.37 -18.50 18.17
N ASP A 167 -8.50 -18.67 17.17
CA ASP A 167 -7.80 -19.92 16.91
C ASP A 167 -6.38 -19.83 17.47
N LYS A 168 -6.23 -20.46 18.63
CA LYS A 168 -4.98 -20.48 19.40
C LYS A 168 -4.00 -21.48 18.80
N ASP A 169 -3.18 -21.02 17.86
CA ASP A 169 -1.78 -21.49 17.79
C ASP A 169 -0.81 -20.31 17.61
N ASN A 170 -1.01 -19.32 18.48
CA ASN A 170 -0.23 -18.10 18.57
C ASN A 170 1.09 -18.38 19.33
N SER A 171 1.88 -19.31 18.80
CA SER A 171 3.21 -19.61 19.31
C SER A 171 4.13 -18.40 19.16
N GLU A 172 5.07 -18.26 20.10
CA GLU A 172 6.09 -17.21 20.05
C GLU A 172 6.91 -17.27 18.74
N ASP A 173 7.06 -18.47 18.18
CA ASP A 173 7.67 -18.71 16.88
C ASP A 173 6.91 -18.05 15.72
N ASN A 174 5.57 -18.07 15.71
CA ASN A 174 4.77 -17.40 14.70
C ASN A 174 4.92 -15.87 14.80
N LYS A 175 4.83 -15.30 16.01
CA LYS A 175 5.12 -13.87 16.25
C LYS A 175 6.51 -13.46 15.77
N LYS A 176 7.51 -14.31 16.02
CA LYS A 176 8.90 -14.09 15.58
C LYS A 176 9.03 -14.18 14.06
N LYS A 177 8.41 -15.17 13.40
CA LYS A 177 8.35 -15.28 11.93
C LYS A 177 7.75 -14.03 11.30
N GLU A 178 6.59 -13.57 11.78
CA GLU A 178 5.92 -12.35 11.28
C GLU A 178 6.85 -11.14 11.35
N THR A 179 7.54 -10.98 12.49
CA THR A 179 8.52 -9.91 12.70
C THR A 179 9.66 -9.98 11.69
N ILE A 180 10.26 -11.17 11.50
CA ILE A 180 11.35 -11.41 10.55
C ILE A 180 10.89 -11.16 9.11
N ASN A 181 9.70 -11.63 8.74
CA ASN A 181 9.13 -11.48 7.41
C ASN A 181 8.79 -10.02 7.08
N LEU A 182 8.23 -9.27 8.03
CA LEU A 182 7.99 -7.82 7.89
C LEU A 182 9.30 -7.06 7.66
N LEU A 183 10.34 -7.38 8.43
CA LEU A 183 11.67 -6.82 8.25
C LEU A 183 12.21 -7.16 6.85
N ARG A 184 12.14 -8.42 6.42
CA ARG A 184 12.59 -8.88 5.08
C ARG A 184 11.84 -8.16 3.95
N GLY A 185 10.51 -8.08 4.01
CA GLY A 185 9.67 -7.40 3.02
C GLY A 185 9.99 -5.91 2.88
N TYR A 186 10.23 -5.22 4.00
CA TYR A 186 10.67 -3.83 3.98
C TYR A 186 12.02 -3.64 3.25
N TRP A 187 13.00 -4.53 3.51
CA TRP A 187 14.31 -4.44 2.88
C TRP A 187 14.31 -4.87 1.41
N HIS A 188 13.46 -5.84 1.05
CA HIS A 188 13.18 -6.23 -0.33
C HIS A 188 12.72 -5.02 -1.15
N LEU A 189 11.60 -4.38 -0.77
CA LEU A 189 11.08 -3.20 -1.46
C LEU A 189 12.08 -2.03 -1.52
N LYS A 190 12.85 -1.82 -0.44
CA LYS A 190 13.89 -0.79 -0.40
C LYS A 190 15.07 -1.09 -1.34
N ASN A 191 15.34 -2.35 -1.67
CA ASN A 191 16.38 -2.75 -2.61
C ASN A 191 15.89 -2.71 -4.05
N GLU A 192 14.64 -3.11 -4.34
CA GLU A 192 14.03 -2.92 -5.66
C GLU A 192 14.06 -1.44 -6.08
N LEU A 193 13.63 -0.54 -5.20
CA LEU A 193 13.67 0.91 -5.42
C LEU A 193 15.09 1.53 -5.51
N LYS A 194 16.16 0.77 -5.26
CA LYS A 194 17.54 1.23 -5.53
C LYS A 194 18.01 0.88 -6.94
N LYS A 195 17.53 -0.23 -7.52
CA LYS A 195 17.90 -0.63 -8.89
C LYS A 195 17.62 0.52 -9.86
N PHE A 196 16.42 1.09 -9.76
CA PHE A 196 15.96 2.28 -10.49
C PHE A 196 16.66 3.61 -10.14
N LYS A 197 17.66 3.65 -9.23
CA LYS A 197 18.43 4.86 -8.88
C LYS A 197 19.88 4.82 -9.33
N ASP A 198 20.47 3.63 -9.32
CA ASP A 198 21.88 3.45 -9.66
C ASP A 198 22.10 3.32 -11.19
N GLU A 199 21.01 3.15 -11.95
CA GLU A 199 20.99 3.30 -13.41
C GLU A 199 20.97 4.81 -13.78
N GLU A 200 22.10 5.32 -14.28
CA GLU A 200 22.40 6.77 -14.45
C GLU A 200 21.45 7.58 -15.38
N GLN A 201 20.40 6.96 -15.94
CA GLN A 201 19.40 7.57 -16.82
C GLN A 201 17.95 7.14 -16.49
N SER A 202 17.70 6.62 -15.29
CA SER A 202 16.36 6.15 -14.90
C SER A 202 15.38 7.29 -14.59
N ASP A 203 14.48 7.58 -15.53
CA ASP A 203 13.26 8.39 -15.30
C ASP A 203 12.28 7.72 -14.29
N PHE A 204 12.48 6.44 -13.99
CA PHE A 204 11.58 5.54 -13.27
C PHE A 204 11.72 5.60 -11.73
N PHE A 205 12.15 6.74 -11.18
CA PHE A 205 12.38 6.89 -9.74
C PHE A 205 11.08 6.75 -8.94
N GLY A 206 10.92 5.62 -8.24
CA GLY A 206 9.78 5.38 -7.34
C GLY A 206 8.63 4.57 -7.91
N GLU A 207 8.78 4.09 -9.15
CA GLU A 207 7.85 3.14 -9.75
C GLU A 207 7.89 1.77 -9.04
N ILE A 208 6.80 1.01 -9.18
CA ILE A 208 6.66 -0.35 -8.66
C ILE A 208 6.17 -1.28 -9.77
N GLU A 209 6.57 -2.55 -9.72
CA GLU A 209 6.07 -3.62 -10.61
C GLU A 209 5.22 -4.60 -9.81
N VAL A 210 4.23 -5.23 -10.44
CA VAL A 210 3.31 -6.16 -9.77
C VAL A 210 4.04 -7.38 -9.24
N GLU A 211 4.91 -8.00 -10.04
CA GLU A 211 5.61 -9.23 -9.68
C GLU A 211 6.64 -9.00 -8.56
N THR A 212 7.46 -7.95 -8.68
CA THR A 212 8.60 -7.73 -7.77
C THR A 212 8.19 -6.98 -6.50
N CYS A 213 7.35 -5.94 -6.61
CA CYS A 213 6.98 -5.11 -5.46
C CYS A 213 5.67 -5.55 -4.78
N ILE A 214 4.78 -6.28 -5.46
CA ILE A 214 3.52 -6.74 -4.86
C ILE A 214 3.57 -8.24 -4.56
N GLN A 215 3.61 -9.11 -5.57
CA GLN A 215 3.55 -10.56 -5.38
C GLN A 215 4.76 -11.09 -4.60
N LYS A 216 6.00 -10.78 -5.00
CA LYS A 216 7.20 -11.26 -4.30
C LYS A 216 7.35 -10.66 -2.91
N CYS A 217 6.91 -9.42 -2.70
CA CYS A 217 6.89 -8.86 -1.35
C CYS A 217 5.85 -9.56 -0.46
N HIS A 218 4.65 -9.85 -0.98
CA HIS A 218 3.65 -10.63 -0.26
C HIS A 218 4.13 -12.04 0.07
N GLU A 219 4.78 -12.72 -0.88
CA GLU A 219 5.41 -14.03 -0.67
C GLU A 219 6.39 -14.00 0.53
N ILE A 220 7.26 -12.98 0.59
CA ILE A 220 8.19 -12.77 1.71
C ILE A 220 7.46 -12.48 3.02
N LEU A 221 6.37 -11.70 2.99
CA LEU A 221 5.59 -11.37 4.19
C LEU A 221 4.89 -12.59 4.78
N MET A 222 4.33 -13.47 3.95
CA MET A 222 3.54 -14.64 4.36
C MET A 222 4.33 -15.96 4.44
N HIS A 223 5.65 -15.92 4.23
CA HIS A 223 6.52 -17.10 4.23
C HIS A 223 6.46 -17.87 5.56
N ASP A 224 6.18 -19.17 5.50
CA ASP A 224 5.99 -20.07 6.66
C ASP A 224 4.87 -19.65 7.64
N LEU A 225 3.91 -18.84 7.18
CA LEU A 225 2.70 -18.41 7.92
C LEU A 225 1.39 -18.90 7.29
N ILE A 226 1.39 -19.20 5.99
CA ILE A 226 0.27 -19.79 5.26
C ILE A 226 0.72 -21.16 4.75
N ASP A 227 -0.02 -22.21 5.13
CA ASP A 227 0.16 -23.59 4.64
C ASP A 227 -1.10 -24.11 3.94
N ASP A 228 -0.99 -25.27 3.28
CA ASP A 228 -2.06 -25.90 2.50
C ASP A 228 -3.32 -26.24 3.34
N LYS A 229 -3.26 -26.19 4.67
CA LYS A 229 -4.39 -26.48 5.58
C LYS A 229 -5.18 -25.24 5.94
N THR A 230 -4.64 -24.04 5.71
CA THR A 230 -5.26 -22.77 6.15
C THR A 230 -6.48 -22.34 5.34
N ASN A 231 -6.89 -23.08 4.29
CA ASN A 231 -7.91 -22.67 3.30
C ASN A 231 -7.66 -21.29 2.66
N LYS A 232 -6.44 -20.75 2.79
CA LYS A 232 -6.02 -19.46 2.22
C LYS A 232 -5.31 -19.66 0.89
N THR A 233 -5.29 -18.61 0.07
CA THR A 233 -4.49 -18.56 -1.15
C THR A 233 -2.99 -18.50 -0.79
N ALA A 234 -2.16 -19.21 -1.54
CA ALA A 234 -0.73 -19.35 -1.25
C ALA A 234 0.04 -18.00 -1.25
N PRO A 235 1.15 -17.88 -0.51
CA PRO A 235 2.01 -16.70 -0.50
C PRO A 235 2.41 -16.23 -1.92
N GLY A 236 1.98 -15.01 -2.28
CA GLY A 236 2.35 -14.33 -3.53
C GLY A 236 1.34 -14.51 -4.66
N LYS A 237 0.31 -15.34 -4.44
CA LYS A 237 -0.78 -15.61 -5.37
C LYS A 237 -2.00 -14.76 -5.08
N PHE A 238 -2.60 -14.15 -6.11
CA PHE A 238 -3.81 -13.34 -5.92
C PHE A 238 -5.01 -14.23 -5.62
N SER A 239 -5.86 -13.78 -4.70
CA SER A 239 -6.97 -14.57 -4.18
C SER A 239 -8.26 -14.35 -4.98
N VAL A 240 -8.78 -15.45 -5.52
CA VAL A 240 -10.10 -15.51 -6.17
C VAL A 240 -11.26 -15.72 -5.18
N LEU A 241 -10.96 -16.14 -3.95
CA LEU A 241 -11.97 -16.45 -2.93
C LEU A 241 -12.78 -15.22 -2.53
N PRO A 242 -14.10 -15.32 -2.28
CA PRO A 242 -14.86 -14.24 -1.65
C PRO A 242 -14.25 -13.83 -0.31
N ARG A 243 -14.23 -12.53 -0.03
CA ARG A 243 -13.66 -11.95 1.20
C ARG A 243 -14.57 -10.82 1.67
N SER A 244 -14.85 -10.76 2.97
CA SER A 244 -15.46 -9.58 3.60
C SER A 244 -14.74 -9.22 4.88
N THR A 245 -15.08 -8.06 5.43
CA THR A 245 -14.76 -7.66 6.79
C THR A 245 -15.94 -6.87 7.34
N SER A 246 -15.91 -6.52 8.62
CA SER A 246 -16.87 -5.59 9.19
C SER A 246 -16.18 -4.46 9.93
N PHE A 247 -16.90 -3.37 10.19
CA PHE A 247 -16.46 -2.27 11.05
C PHE A 247 -17.67 -1.50 11.55
N ALA A 248 -17.69 -1.14 12.83
CA ALA A 248 -18.82 -0.43 13.47
C ALA A 248 -20.22 -1.05 13.23
N GLY A 249 -20.28 -2.39 13.08
CA GLY A 249 -21.52 -3.12 12.81
C GLY A 249 -21.98 -3.18 11.34
N GLN A 250 -21.20 -2.59 10.41
CA GLN A 250 -21.44 -2.70 8.96
C GLN A 250 -20.48 -3.74 8.34
N GLU A 251 -20.98 -4.55 7.41
CA GLU A 251 -20.15 -5.46 6.58
C GLU A 251 -19.67 -4.77 5.28
N PHE A 252 -18.49 -5.17 4.80
CA PHE A 252 -17.83 -4.67 3.61
C PHE A 252 -17.23 -5.83 2.81
N HIS A 253 -17.77 -6.14 1.62
CA HIS A 253 -17.27 -7.21 0.74
C HIS A 253 -16.18 -6.71 -0.21
N TYR A 254 -15.08 -7.44 -0.38
CA TYR A 254 -14.03 -7.10 -1.34
C TYR A 254 -14.32 -7.74 -2.71
N PRO A 255 -13.74 -7.23 -3.81
CA PRO A 255 -13.86 -7.86 -5.12
C PRO A 255 -13.40 -9.33 -5.11
N SER A 256 -14.23 -10.21 -5.68
CA SER A 256 -13.87 -11.58 -6.03
C SER A 256 -13.76 -11.68 -7.55
N TYR A 257 -12.70 -12.32 -8.01
CA TYR A 257 -12.31 -12.41 -9.42
C TYR A 257 -12.42 -13.85 -9.89
N ALA A 258 -12.79 -14.09 -11.15
CA ALA A 258 -12.92 -15.46 -11.66
C ALA A 258 -11.57 -16.20 -11.74
N THR A 259 -10.47 -15.46 -11.97
CA THR A 259 -9.12 -16.03 -12.13
C THR A 259 -8.05 -15.13 -11.52
N GLU A 260 -6.86 -15.70 -11.25
CA GLU A 260 -5.67 -14.94 -10.83
C GLU A 260 -5.28 -13.88 -11.87
N GLU A 261 -5.53 -14.13 -13.16
CA GLU A 261 -5.22 -13.20 -14.25
C GLU A 261 -6.11 -11.94 -14.21
N ILE A 262 -7.40 -12.11 -13.90
CA ILE A 262 -8.33 -10.99 -13.74
C ILE A 262 -7.95 -10.17 -12.49
N ALA A 263 -7.62 -10.85 -11.38
CA ALA A 263 -7.10 -10.18 -10.18
C ALA A 263 -5.79 -9.41 -10.45
N TYR A 264 -4.88 -9.99 -11.25
CA TYR A 264 -3.66 -9.33 -11.71
C TYR A 264 -3.98 -8.05 -12.48
N LYS A 265 -4.92 -8.09 -13.45
CA LYS A 265 -5.31 -6.91 -14.26
C LYS A 265 -5.84 -5.76 -13.41
N ALA A 266 -6.60 -6.04 -12.34
CA ALA A 266 -7.07 -5.00 -11.42
C ALA A 266 -5.90 -4.35 -10.65
N VAL A 267 -4.96 -5.16 -10.15
CA VAL A 267 -3.77 -4.68 -9.43
C VAL A 267 -2.81 -3.92 -10.35
N ASP A 268 -2.61 -4.42 -11.57
CA ASP A 268 -1.77 -3.77 -12.59
C ASP A 268 -2.35 -2.42 -13.02
N THR A 269 -3.68 -2.30 -13.16
CA THR A 269 -4.35 -1.01 -13.43
C THR A 269 -4.06 0.02 -12.33
N LEU A 270 -4.14 -0.38 -11.06
CA LEU A 270 -3.77 0.47 -9.91
C LEU A 270 -2.28 0.86 -9.93
N VAL A 271 -1.38 -0.09 -10.20
CA VAL A 271 0.07 0.13 -10.28
C VAL A 271 0.42 1.08 -11.43
N LEU A 272 -0.19 0.89 -12.59
CA LEU A 272 0.02 1.72 -13.77
C LEU A 272 -0.37 3.18 -13.52
N GLU A 273 -1.53 3.42 -12.89
CA GLU A 273 -1.92 4.79 -12.51
C GLU A 273 -1.07 5.38 -11.38
N TYR A 274 -0.62 4.57 -10.40
CA TYR A 274 0.38 5.00 -9.43
C TYR A 274 1.70 5.45 -10.10
N ASN A 275 2.26 4.64 -11.00
CA ASN A 275 3.50 4.97 -11.72
C ASN A 275 3.31 6.25 -12.57
N LYS A 276 2.19 6.37 -13.30
CA LYS A 276 1.81 7.59 -14.04
C LYS A 276 1.74 8.82 -13.12
N MET A 277 1.15 8.69 -11.93
CA MET A 277 1.10 9.78 -10.93
C MET A 277 2.50 10.16 -10.43
N VAL A 278 3.36 9.19 -10.09
CA VAL A 278 4.74 9.46 -9.65
C VAL A 278 5.55 10.21 -10.71
N VAL A 279 5.45 9.81 -11.99
CA VAL A 279 6.11 10.48 -13.12
C VAL A 279 5.54 11.88 -13.40
N ALA A 280 4.24 12.11 -13.16
CA ALA A 280 3.66 13.44 -13.23
C ALA A 280 4.17 14.33 -12.08
N ILE A 281 4.20 13.82 -10.85
CA ILE A 281 4.64 14.55 -9.65
C ILE A 281 6.14 14.87 -9.71
N SER A 282 6.97 13.98 -10.28
CA SER A 282 8.41 14.20 -10.42
C SER A 282 8.73 15.45 -11.24
N LYS A 283 7.83 15.86 -12.16
CA LYS A 283 7.95 17.05 -13.02
C LYS A 283 7.47 18.35 -12.36
N ILE A 284 6.78 18.30 -11.22
CA ILE A 284 6.31 19.50 -10.51
C ILE A 284 7.50 20.26 -9.88
N GLU A 285 7.68 21.53 -10.24
CA GLU A 285 8.74 22.40 -9.67
C GLU A 285 8.38 22.93 -8.28
N ASN A 286 7.12 23.28 -8.06
CA ASN A 286 6.67 23.87 -6.79
C ASN A 286 6.74 22.83 -5.67
N LYS A 287 7.70 23.01 -4.75
CA LYS A 287 7.97 22.06 -3.66
C LYS A 287 6.76 21.78 -2.75
N ARG A 288 5.86 22.74 -2.55
CA ARG A 288 4.66 22.55 -1.71
C ARG A 288 3.61 21.73 -2.45
N GLU A 289 3.39 22.05 -3.71
CA GLU A 289 2.45 21.33 -4.59
C GLU A 289 2.91 19.89 -4.83
N LYS A 290 4.19 19.70 -5.14
CA LYS A 290 4.84 18.38 -5.28
C LYS A 290 4.65 17.51 -4.04
N LEU A 291 4.88 18.10 -2.85
CA LEU A 291 4.66 17.45 -1.56
C LEU A 291 3.18 17.06 -1.37
N GLU A 292 2.26 17.98 -1.63
CA GLU A 292 0.82 17.74 -1.52
C GLU A 292 0.38 16.61 -2.47
N CYS A 293 0.84 16.60 -3.72
CA CYS A 293 0.50 15.55 -4.67
C CYS A 293 1.11 14.19 -4.32
N PHE A 294 2.31 14.12 -3.72
CA PHE A 294 2.83 12.86 -3.20
C PHE A 294 1.99 12.30 -2.05
N PHE A 295 1.43 13.15 -1.16
CA PHE A 295 0.50 12.68 -0.13
C PHE A 295 -0.79 12.12 -0.72
N LYS A 296 -1.33 12.76 -1.77
CA LYS A 296 -2.50 12.27 -2.49
C LYS A 296 -2.21 10.93 -3.18
N CYS A 297 -1.10 10.83 -3.92
CA CYS A 297 -0.64 9.60 -4.56
C CYS A 297 -0.49 8.44 -3.56
N ALA A 298 0.11 8.71 -2.39
CA ALA A 298 0.23 7.72 -1.31
C ALA A 298 -1.14 7.27 -0.76
N SER A 299 -2.09 8.20 -0.59
CA SER A 299 -3.45 7.88 -0.14
C SER A 299 -4.26 7.11 -1.18
N VAL A 300 -4.11 7.39 -2.48
CA VAL A 300 -4.76 6.66 -3.57
C VAL A 300 -4.21 5.24 -3.68
N LEU A 301 -2.88 5.06 -3.63
CA LEU A 301 -2.27 3.73 -3.62
C LEU A 301 -2.74 2.88 -2.43
N LEU A 302 -2.76 3.47 -1.23
CA LEU A 302 -3.19 2.81 0.00
C LEU A 302 -4.66 2.40 -0.04
N PHE A 303 -5.54 3.34 -0.38
CA PHE A 303 -6.98 3.08 -0.47
C PHE A 303 -7.30 2.06 -1.57
N GLY A 304 -6.73 2.24 -2.76
CA GLY A 304 -6.96 1.36 -3.89
C GLY A 304 -6.53 -0.07 -3.60
N PHE A 305 -5.32 -0.25 -3.07
CA PHE A 305 -4.80 -1.59 -2.76
C PHE A 305 -5.63 -2.30 -1.68
N LEU A 306 -6.07 -1.58 -0.64
CA LEU A 306 -6.91 -2.14 0.42
C LEU A 306 -8.35 -2.43 -0.02
N THR A 307 -8.85 -1.72 -1.03
CA THR A 307 -10.20 -1.93 -1.59
C THR A 307 -10.20 -3.10 -2.58
N LEU A 308 -9.19 -3.23 -3.43
CA LEU A 308 -8.96 -4.42 -4.26
C LEU A 308 -8.69 -5.68 -3.41
N HIS A 309 -8.04 -5.49 -2.26
CA HIS A 309 -7.71 -6.52 -1.26
C HIS A 309 -7.19 -7.83 -1.88
N PRO A 310 -6.13 -7.80 -2.70
CA PRO A 310 -5.87 -8.82 -3.71
C PRO A 310 -5.35 -10.16 -3.17
N PHE A 311 -4.98 -10.25 -1.89
CA PHE A 311 -4.50 -11.47 -1.24
C PHE A 311 -5.48 -12.00 -0.19
N SER A 312 -5.29 -13.24 0.26
CA SER A 312 -6.07 -13.86 1.35
C SER A 312 -5.69 -13.39 2.76
N ASP A 313 -4.51 -12.79 2.92
CA ASP A 313 -3.98 -12.22 4.17
C ASP A 313 -2.94 -11.14 3.81
N GLY A 314 -2.35 -10.45 4.78
CA GLY A 314 -1.18 -9.60 4.57
C GLY A 314 -1.44 -8.27 3.84
N ASN A 315 -2.68 -8.02 3.36
CA ASN A 315 -3.02 -6.82 2.61
C ASN A 315 -2.74 -5.53 3.41
N GLY A 316 -3.11 -5.48 4.70
CA GLY A 316 -2.84 -4.35 5.59
C GLY A 316 -1.34 -4.03 5.72
N ARG A 317 -0.55 -5.05 6.09
CA ARG A 317 0.92 -5.00 6.12
C ARG A 317 1.52 -4.46 4.82
N LEU A 318 1.19 -5.06 3.68
CA LEU A 318 1.77 -4.70 2.39
C LEU A 318 1.34 -3.28 1.95
N ALA A 319 0.07 -2.91 2.12
CA ALA A 319 -0.41 -1.58 1.77
C ALA A 319 0.31 -0.46 2.55
N ARG A 320 0.56 -0.65 3.86
CA ARG A 320 1.34 0.31 4.65
C ARG A 320 2.81 0.35 4.25
N LEU A 321 3.43 -0.77 3.85
CA LEU A 321 4.78 -0.77 3.29
C LEU A 321 4.85 -0.02 1.95
N LEU A 322 3.91 -0.27 1.02
CA LEU A 322 3.81 0.39 -0.28
C LEU A 322 3.59 1.90 -0.13
N CYS A 323 2.63 2.32 0.71
CA CYS A 323 2.42 3.72 1.03
C CYS A 323 3.66 4.37 1.63
N SER A 324 4.31 3.73 2.61
CA SER A 324 5.56 4.22 3.21
C SER A 324 6.69 4.36 2.17
N ASN A 325 6.74 3.48 1.17
CA ASN A 325 7.68 3.59 0.04
C ASN A 325 7.40 4.79 -0.87
N CYS A 326 6.13 5.06 -1.21
CA CYS A 326 5.75 6.30 -1.89
C CYS A 326 6.17 7.55 -1.08
N LEU A 327 6.02 7.51 0.26
CA LEU A 327 6.40 8.64 1.12
C LEU A 327 7.93 8.85 1.20
N LYS A 328 8.74 7.78 1.05
CA LYS A 328 10.22 7.88 0.95
C LYS A 328 10.72 8.57 -0.32
N LEU A 329 9.87 8.81 -1.32
CA LEU A 329 10.25 9.56 -2.52
C LEU A 329 10.55 11.03 -2.22
N PHE A 330 9.99 11.55 -1.12
CA PHE A 330 10.36 12.85 -0.56
C PHE A 330 10.98 12.74 0.85
N CYS A 331 10.45 11.90 1.75
CA CYS A 331 10.91 11.83 3.15
C CYS A 331 12.25 11.08 3.33
N PRO A 332 13.13 11.51 4.26
CA PRO A 332 14.39 10.83 4.54
C PRO A 332 14.26 9.59 5.44
N PHE A 333 13.04 9.25 5.87
CA PHE A 333 12.64 8.16 6.76
C PHE A 333 11.33 7.52 6.26
N PRO A 334 11.01 6.26 6.59
CA PRO A 334 9.67 5.71 6.40
C PRO A 334 8.67 6.41 7.32
N THR A 335 7.42 6.55 6.87
CA THR A 335 6.34 7.14 7.65
C THR A 335 5.27 6.09 7.89
N ALA A 336 4.91 5.88 9.15
CA ALA A 336 3.74 5.09 9.50
C ALA A 336 2.48 5.93 9.33
N ILE A 337 1.38 5.23 9.14
CA ILE A 337 0.04 5.78 8.99
C ILE A 337 -0.64 5.43 10.29
N TYR A 338 -1.23 6.42 10.96
CA TYR A 338 -1.72 6.34 12.34
C TYR A 338 -0.70 5.85 13.40
N ASN A 339 -1.03 6.07 14.67
CA ASN A 339 -0.37 5.57 15.89
C ASN A 339 1.16 5.70 16.00
N VAL A 340 1.78 6.67 15.31
CA VAL A 340 3.23 6.93 15.36
C VAL A 340 3.49 8.41 15.60
N PHE A 341 3.76 8.74 16.86
CA PHE A 341 3.93 10.08 17.41
C PHE A 341 2.69 11.01 17.29
N SER A 342 1.72 10.69 16.44
CA SER A 342 0.41 11.35 16.30
C SER A 342 -0.63 10.77 17.28
N PRO A 343 -1.60 11.58 17.74
CA PRO A 343 -2.70 11.09 18.60
C PRO A 343 -3.71 10.18 17.88
N SER A 344 -3.70 10.15 16.53
CA SER A 344 -4.55 9.27 15.72
C SER A 344 -4.31 7.79 15.95
N ASN A 345 -5.38 7.02 16.16
CA ASN A 345 -5.37 5.59 16.46
C ASN A 345 -5.85 4.72 15.26
N ARG A 346 -6.08 3.43 15.52
CA ARG A 346 -6.57 2.47 14.52
C ARG A 346 -8.01 2.77 14.07
N ASP A 347 -8.88 3.19 14.97
CA ASP A 347 -10.29 3.50 14.66
C ASP A 347 -10.42 4.74 13.79
N ASP A 348 -9.57 5.75 14.01
CA ASP A 348 -9.49 6.96 13.16
C ASP A 348 -9.10 6.59 11.71
N TYR A 349 -8.20 5.61 11.55
CA TYR A 349 -7.78 5.07 10.26
C TYR A 349 -8.88 4.24 9.56
N LEU A 350 -9.52 3.33 10.29
CA LEU A 350 -10.63 2.52 9.77
C LEU A 350 -11.82 3.42 9.39
N THR A 351 -12.11 4.45 10.19
CA THR A 351 -13.11 5.49 9.89
C THR A 351 -12.75 6.22 8.59
N ALA A 352 -11.50 6.66 8.42
CA ALA A 352 -11.05 7.34 7.20
C ALA A 352 -11.13 6.46 5.94
N LEU A 353 -10.90 5.14 6.08
CA LEU A 353 -11.10 4.17 5.00
C LEU A 353 -12.58 4.00 4.65
N VAL A 354 -13.44 3.76 5.64
CA VAL A 354 -14.89 3.58 5.45
C VAL A 354 -15.54 4.83 4.86
N ASN A 355 -15.17 6.02 5.35
CA ASN A 355 -15.66 7.29 4.79
C ASN A 355 -15.20 7.54 3.34
N THR A 356 -14.04 7.02 2.95
CA THR A 356 -13.58 7.07 1.55
C THR A 356 -14.31 6.03 0.68
N ARG A 357 -14.67 4.89 1.27
CA ARG A 357 -15.39 3.79 0.62
C ARG A 357 -16.89 4.07 0.44
N HIS A 358 -17.46 5.04 1.14
CA HIS A 358 -18.87 5.38 1.04
C HIS A 358 -19.26 5.78 -0.39
N GLY A 359 -20.17 5.02 -1.01
CA GLY A 359 -20.55 5.15 -2.42
C GLY A 359 -19.89 4.12 -3.37
N LEU A 360 -18.90 3.34 -2.90
CA LEU A 360 -18.47 2.11 -3.56
C LEU A 360 -19.35 0.93 -3.08
N GLU A 361 -20.51 0.77 -3.70
CA GLU A 361 -21.37 -0.40 -3.50
C GLU A 361 -20.84 -1.62 -4.26
N ILE A 362 -19.81 -2.25 -3.71
CA ILE A 362 -19.38 -3.60 -4.12
C ILE A 362 -20.39 -4.59 -3.54
N SER A 363 -21.57 -4.67 -4.17
CA SER A 363 -22.70 -5.47 -3.68
C SER A 363 -22.44 -6.97 -3.82
N SER A 364 -22.93 -7.77 -2.86
CA SER A 364 -22.89 -9.25 -2.88
C SER A 364 -23.42 -9.85 -4.18
N ASP A 365 -24.43 -9.21 -4.77
CA ASP A 365 -25.20 -9.77 -5.87
C ASP A 365 -24.55 -9.46 -7.23
N GLN A 366 -23.64 -8.48 -7.27
CA GLN A 366 -22.71 -8.23 -8.37
C GLN A 366 -21.46 -9.11 -8.30
N ILE A 367 -21.27 -9.91 -7.23
CA ILE A 367 -20.19 -10.91 -7.10
C ILE A 367 -20.51 -12.18 -7.93
N LYS A 368 -20.95 -11.98 -9.17
CA LYS A 368 -20.87 -12.98 -10.25
C LYS A 368 -19.86 -12.50 -11.28
N TYR A 369 -18.60 -12.65 -10.90
CA TYR A 369 -17.41 -12.48 -11.75
C TYR A 369 -17.31 -11.12 -12.45
N VAL A 370 -16.46 -10.24 -11.90
CA VAL A 370 -16.07 -9.01 -12.59
C VAL A 370 -15.19 -9.36 -13.79
N ASP A 371 -15.80 -9.56 -14.96
CA ASP A 371 -15.09 -9.81 -16.23
C ASP A 371 -14.22 -8.61 -16.64
N ASP A 372 -14.56 -7.40 -16.18
CA ASP A 372 -13.83 -6.15 -16.44
C ASP A 372 -13.17 -5.59 -15.17
N ALA A 373 -12.12 -6.27 -14.73
CA ALA A 373 -11.29 -5.88 -13.59
C ALA A 373 -10.68 -4.46 -13.72
N THR A 374 -10.54 -3.94 -14.95
CA THR A 374 -10.02 -2.59 -15.20
C THR A 374 -11.07 -1.54 -14.83
N LYS A 375 -12.35 -1.72 -15.17
CA LYS A 375 -13.42 -0.81 -14.73
C LYS A 375 -13.54 -0.71 -13.22
N GLU A 376 -13.45 -1.83 -12.50
CA GLU A 376 -13.49 -1.84 -11.03
C GLU A 376 -12.32 -1.06 -10.43
N ALA A 377 -11.10 -1.29 -10.93
CA ALA A 377 -9.93 -0.53 -10.52
C ALA A 377 -10.05 0.97 -10.85
N GLU A 378 -10.64 1.34 -11.99
CA GLU A 378 -10.92 2.74 -12.33
C GLU A 378 -11.94 3.39 -11.37
N LEU A 379 -13.05 2.71 -11.04
CA LEU A 379 -14.05 3.21 -10.07
C LEU A 379 -13.47 3.43 -8.67
N ILE A 380 -12.55 2.56 -8.26
CA ILE A 380 -11.79 2.68 -7.01
C ILE A 380 -10.81 3.87 -7.06
N LEU A 381 -10.15 4.10 -8.20
CA LEU A 381 -9.24 5.23 -8.43
C LEU A 381 -9.97 6.58 -8.52
N GLU A 382 -11.23 6.60 -8.95
CA GLU A 382 -12.09 7.79 -8.93
C GLU A 382 -12.51 8.22 -7.52
N GLN A 383 -12.37 7.34 -6.52
CA GLN A 383 -12.53 7.75 -5.14
C GLN A 383 -11.43 8.72 -4.73
N ASN A 384 -11.84 9.74 -3.98
CA ASN A 384 -10.97 10.81 -3.55
C ASN A 384 -10.68 10.63 -2.05
N PRO A 385 -9.56 9.98 -1.65
CA PRO A 385 -9.21 9.62 -0.26
C PRO A 385 -8.81 10.84 0.60
N LYS A 386 -9.67 11.85 0.68
CA LYS A 386 -9.44 13.14 1.33
C LYS A 386 -9.15 13.00 2.83
N GLU A 387 -9.86 12.10 3.51
CA GLU A 387 -9.65 11.81 4.93
C GLU A 387 -8.34 11.04 5.15
N LEU A 388 -8.14 9.95 4.41
CA LEU A 388 -6.91 9.16 4.49
C LEU A 388 -5.65 9.97 4.15
N CYS A 389 -5.72 10.87 3.17
CA CYS A 389 -4.66 11.82 2.85
C CYS A 389 -4.37 12.79 4.02
N SER A 390 -5.40 13.29 4.70
CA SER A 390 -5.23 14.12 5.90
C SER A 390 -4.57 13.38 7.05
N LEU A 391 -4.91 12.10 7.24
CA LEU A 391 -4.29 11.23 8.24
C LEU A 391 -2.81 11.00 7.95
N ILE A 392 -2.46 10.68 6.69
CA ILE A 392 -1.06 10.51 6.28
C ILE A 392 -0.25 11.81 6.49
N ILE A 393 -0.81 12.99 6.17
CA ILE A 393 -0.15 14.28 6.44
C ILE A 393 0.07 14.49 7.93
N GLU A 394 -0.91 14.16 8.78
CA GLU A 394 -0.79 14.25 10.24
C GLU A 394 0.33 13.35 10.77
N SER A 395 0.30 12.04 10.46
CA SER A 395 1.33 11.10 10.90
C SER A 395 2.71 11.48 10.37
N ASN A 396 2.82 11.99 9.13
CA ASN A 396 4.08 12.47 8.58
C ASN A 396 4.60 13.73 9.30
N TRP A 397 3.73 14.68 9.65
CA TRP A 397 4.12 15.88 10.40
C TRP A 397 4.68 15.52 11.79
N PHE A 398 4.03 14.60 12.50
CA PHE A 398 4.53 14.11 13.78
C PHE A 398 5.85 13.31 13.63
N THR A 399 5.97 12.47 12.61
CA THR A 399 7.20 11.73 12.29
C THR A 399 8.37 12.68 11.98
N TRP A 400 8.12 13.75 11.21
CA TRP A 400 9.11 14.82 10.98
C TRP A 400 9.57 15.49 12.27
N ARG A 401 8.65 15.78 13.19
CA ARG A 401 9.00 16.42 14.46
C ARG A 401 9.87 15.50 15.31
N GLN A 402 9.59 14.21 15.36
CA GLN A 402 10.44 13.26 16.08
C GLN A 402 11.82 13.14 15.43
N PHE A 403 11.89 13.01 14.10
CA PHE A 403 13.17 12.92 13.38
C PHE A 403 14.04 14.16 13.60
N LEU A 404 13.46 15.35 13.44
CA LEU A 404 14.17 16.61 13.70
C LEU A 404 14.65 16.73 15.15
N HIS A 405 13.84 16.27 16.12
CA HIS A 405 14.24 16.24 17.53
C HIS A 405 15.43 15.28 17.76
N LYS A 406 15.37 14.04 17.24
CA LYS A 406 16.44 13.04 17.33
C LYS A 406 17.77 13.55 16.78
N ILE A 407 17.76 14.18 15.60
CA ILE A 407 18.97 14.78 15.02
C ILE A 407 19.37 16.11 15.69
N GLY A 408 18.80 16.49 16.83
CA GLY A 408 19.16 17.71 17.57
C GLY A 408 18.82 19.01 16.84
N MET A 409 17.61 19.14 16.31
CA MET A 409 17.05 20.42 15.84
C MET A 409 15.88 20.84 16.74
N ASP A 410 16.00 22.00 17.38
CA ASP A 410 14.91 22.53 18.20
C ASP A 410 13.79 23.12 17.32
N ILE A 411 12.59 22.59 17.51
CA ILE A 411 11.37 22.96 16.80
C ILE A 411 10.63 24.08 17.56
N LYS A 412 10.87 24.25 18.86
CA LYS A 412 10.20 25.28 19.69
C LYS A 412 10.58 26.69 19.25
N LEU A 413 11.82 26.89 18.80
CA LEU A 413 12.31 28.15 18.22
C LEU A 413 11.62 28.59 16.92
N LEU A 414 10.79 27.73 16.29
CA LEU A 414 10.10 28.07 15.03
C LEU A 414 8.76 28.81 15.20
N ASN A 415 8.27 28.96 16.44
CA ASN A 415 7.08 29.78 16.76
C ASN A 415 7.45 31.23 17.13
N LEU A 416 8.74 31.59 17.07
CA LEU A 416 9.26 32.94 17.35
C LEU A 416 9.93 33.53 16.10
N LYS A 417 9.12 33.81 15.07
CA LYS A 417 9.42 34.74 13.96
C LYS A 417 8.19 35.01 13.10
#